data_AF-A0A6N7CQP5-F1
#
_entry.id   AF-A0A6N7CQP5-F1
#
_cell.length_a   1.000
_cell.length_b   1.000
_cell.length_c   1.000
_cell.angle_alpha   90.00
_cell.angle_beta   90.00
_cell.angle_gamma   90.00
#
_symmetry.space_group_name_H-M   'P 1'
#
loop_
_entity.id
_entity.type
_entity.pdbx_description
1 polymer ?
#
loop_
_entity_poly.entity_id
_entity_poly.type
_entity_poly.pdbx_seq_one_letter_code
_entity_poly.pdbx_strand_id
1 'polypeptide(L)'
;MVFRGPRRMGRPGLLGTVARTAVITGTARATSNAMNRRAAGKDAEQQARIDEAAQQQYAEQQAAQQQAPPPPPPEPAGGDDLVSRLQELARLKEAGVLTDEEFAAAKAKLLAS
;
A
#
# COMPACT_ATOMS: atom_id res chain seq x y z
N MET A 1 94.37 -2.60 -28.10
CA MET A 1 93.16 -1.75 -28.03
C MET A 1 92.19 -2.19 -29.12
N VAL A 2 91.09 -2.87 -28.78
CA VAL A 2 89.89 -2.95 -29.64
C VAL A 2 88.66 -2.98 -28.72
N PHE A 3 87.84 -1.93 -28.82
CA PHE A 3 86.65 -1.72 -28.00
C PHE A 3 85.44 -2.50 -28.52
N ARG A 4 84.59 -2.90 -27.57
CA ARG A 4 83.41 -3.78 -27.69
C ARG A 4 82.15 -3.01 -28.10
N GLY A 5 81.37 -3.58 -29.02
CA GLY A 5 80.07 -3.04 -29.50
C GLY A 5 78.91 -3.11 -28.49
N PRO A 6 77.76 -2.47 -28.81
CA PRO A 6 76.75 -2.04 -27.83
C PRO A 6 75.78 -3.15 -27.40
N ARG A 7 75.44 -3.15 -26.10
CA ARG A 7 74.38 -3.98 -25.52
C ARG A 7 73.00 -3.41 -25.89
N ARG A 8 72.20 -4.19 -26.61
CA ARG A 8 70.77 -3.93 -26.84
C ARG A 8 70.00 -4.23 -25.55
N MET A 9 69.59 -3.21 -24.81
CA MET A 9 68.54 -3.33 -23.78
C MET A 9 67.20 -3.39 -24.52
N GLY A 10 66.57 -4.56 -24.53
CA GLY A 10 65.26 -4.79 -25.15
C GLY A 10 64.20 -3.94 -24.45
N ARG A 11 63.57 -3.04 -25.23
CA ARG A 11 62.46 -2.19 -24.78
C ARG A 11 61.29 -3.10 -24.38
N PRO A 12 60.57 -2.82 -23.27
CA PRO A 12 59.38 -3.58 -22.90
C PRO A 12 58.34 -3.46 -24.02
N GLY A 13 58.07 -4.59 -24.68
CA GLY A 13 57.17 -4.63 -25.84
C GLY A 13 55.70 -4.52 -25.43
N LEU A 14 54.90 -3.99 -26.36
CA LEU A 14 53.44 -3.83 -26.27
C LEU A 14 52.69 -5.15 -25.95
N LEU A 15 53.33 -6.30 -26.13
CA LEU A 15 52.81 -7.60 -25.72
C LEU A 15 52.72 -7.76 -24.19
N GLY A 16 53.65 -7.16 -23.44
CA GLY A 16 53.63 -7.21 -21.96
C GLY A 16 52.48 -6.39 -21.37
N THR A 17 52.05 -5.33 -22.05
CA THR A 17 50.97 -4.43 -21.59
C THR A 17 49.57 -5.00 -21.82
N VAL A 18 49.35 -5.75 -22.91
CA VAL A 18 48.05 -6.39 -23.21
C VAL A 18 47.81 -7.62 -22.32
N ALA A 19 48.85 -8.42 -22.04
CA ALA A 19 48.74 -9.55 -21.13
C ALA A 19 48.38 -9.11 -19.69
N ARG A 20 48.93 -7.97 -19.22
CA ARG A 20 48.66 -7.45 -17.87
C ARG A 20 47.24 -6.89 -17.73
N THR A 21 46.68 -6.30 -18.79
CA THR A 21 45.27 -5.84 -18.79
C THR A 21 44.29 -7.02 -18.80
N ALA A 22 44.56 -8.08 -19.57
CA ALA A 22 43.69 -9.26 -19.59
C ALA A 22 43.58 -9.97 -18.22
N VAL A 23 44.70 -10.08 -17.49
CA VAL A 23 44.71 -10.71 -16.14
C VAL A 23 44.04 -9.83 -15.08
N ILE A 24 44.24 -8.51 -15.13
CA ILE A 24 43.62 -7.56 -14.18
C ILE A 24 42.11 -7.37 -14.47
N THR A 25 41.69 -7.42 -15.74
CA THR A 25 40.27 -7.34 -16.12
C THR A 25 39.51 -8.66 -15.87
N GLY A 26 40.19 -9.81 -15.94
CA GLY A 26 39.59 -11.12 -15.67
C GLY A 26 39.13 -11.33 -14.22
N THR A 27 39.88 -10.82 -13.24
CA THR A 27 39.51 -10.90 -11.82
C THR A 27 38.53 -9.79 -11.40
N ALA A 28 38.58 -8.61 -12.03
CA ALA A 28 37.61 -7.53 -11.80
C ALA A 28 36.18 -7.95 -12.18
N ARG A 29 36.01 -8.67 -13.30
CA ARG A 29 34.68 -9.14 -13.76
C ARG A 29 34.08 -10.23 -12.87
N ALA A 30 34.89 -11.05 -12.21
CA ALA A 30 34.44 -12.08 -11.29
C ALA A 30 33.84 -11.49 -10.00
N THR A 31 34.48 -10.45 -9.43
CA THR A 31 33.98 -9.76 -8.23
C THR A 31 32.75 -8.90 -8.54
N SER A 32 32.73 -8.20 -9.68
CA SER A 32 31.55 -7.42 -10.11
C SER A 32 30.33 -8.31 -10.34
N ASN A 33 30.48 -9.50 -10.94
CA ASN A 33 29.36 -10.44 -11.08
C ASN A 33 28.84 -10.97 -9.74
N ALA A 34 29.71 -11.20 -8.75
CA ALA A 34 29.31 -11.65 -7.43
C ALA A 34 28.54 -10.56 -6.65
N MET A 35 29.00 -9.30 -6.73
CA MET A 35 28.29 -8.16 -6.14
C MET A 35 26.96 -7.90 -6.84
N ASN A 36 26.90 -8.03 -8.17
CA ASN A 36 25.67 -7.84 -8.93
C ASN A 36 24.60 -8.90 -8.59
N ARG A 37 25.00 -10.17 -8.37
CA ARG A 37 24.07 -11.21 -7.87
C ARG A 37 23.58 -10.94 -6.46
N ARG A 38 24.44 -10.38 -5.60
CA ARG A 38 24.08 -10.04 -4.22
C ARG A 38 23.19 -8.79 -4.14
N ALA A 39 23.41 -7.83 -5.03
CA ALA A 39 22.55 -6.66 -5.20
C ALA A 39 21.18 -7.08 -5.75
N ALA A 40 21.15 -7.83 -6.85
CA ALA A 40 19.91 -8.34 -7.44
C ALA A 40 19.08 -9.19 -6.46
N GLY A 41 19.72 -9.98 -5.60
CA GLY A 41 19.03 -10.71 -4.53
C GLY A 41 18.40 -9.80 -3.48
N LYS A 42 19.09 -8.72 -3.09
CA LYS A 42 18.55 -7.73 -2.13
C LYS A 42 17.43 -6.90 -2.74
N ASP A 43 17.54 -6.53 -4.00
CA ASP A 43 16.52 -5.77 -4.72
C ASP A 43 15.24 -6.61 -4.88
N ALA A 44 15.39 -7.90 -5.21
CA ALA A 44 14.27 -8.84 -5.26
C ALA A 44 13.61 -9.05 -3.89
N GLU A 45 14.39 -9.15 -2.82
CA GLU A 45 13.86 -9.24 -1.45
C GLU A 45 13.15 -7.94 -1.02
N GLN A 46 13.68 -6.78 -1.40
CA GLN A 46 13.03 -5.49 -1.15
C GLN A 46 11.72 -5.35 -1.91
N GLN A 47 11.68 -5.74 -3.18
CA GLN A 47 10.45 -5.71 -3.96
C GLN A 47 9.39 -6.65 -3.38
N ALA A 48 9.76 -7.87 -2.98
CA ALA A 48 8.85 -8.78 -2.31
C ALA A 48 8.28 -8.18 -1.00
N ARG A 49 9.12 -7.52 -0.19
CA ARG A 49 8.67 -6.84 1.04
C ARG A 49 7.72 -5.68 0.76
N ILE A 50 7.97 -4.90 -0.29
CA ILE A 50 7.10 -3.78 -0.68
C ILE A 50 5.75 -4.30 -1.15
N ASP A 51 5.74 -5.36 -1.95
CA ASP A 51 4.50 -5.98 -2.45
C ASP A 51 3.66 -6.58 -1.31
N GLU A 52 4.31 -7.26 -0.34
CA GLU A 52 3.63 -7.77 0.86
C GLU A 52 3.06 -6.64 1.71
N ALA A 53 3.82 -5.56 1.93
CA ALA A 53 3.36 -4.41 2.70
C ALA A 53 2.17 -3.71 2.02
N ALA A 54 2.20 -3.59 0.69
CA ALA A 54 1.11 -3.01 -0.08
C ALA A 54 -0.17 -3.85 0.03
N GLN A 55 -0.08 -5.18 -0.05
CA GLN A 55 -1.25 -6.06 0.11
C GLN A 55 -1.87 -5.93 1.51
N GLN A 56 -1.06 -5.86 2.57
CA GLN A 56 -1.57 -5.69 3.93
C GLN A 56 -2.32 -4.37 4.10
N GLN A 57 -1.80 -3.27 3.55
CA GLN A 57 -2.48 -1.96 3.62
C GLN A 57 -3.81 -1.95 2.86
N TYR A 58 -3.89 -2.60 1.70
CA TYR A 58 -5.16 -2.72 0.95
C TYR A 58 -6.20 -3.55 1.70
N ALA A 59 -5.79 -4.64 2.37
CA ALA A 59 -6.70 -5.48 3.15
C ALA A 59 -7.25 -4.72 4.38
N GLU A 60 -6.42 -3.94 5.07
CA GLU A 60 -6.83 -3.18 6.25
C GLU A 60 -7.81 -2.04 5.89
N GLN A 61 -7.61 -1.35 4.75
CA GLN A 61 -8.55 -0.34 4.28
C GLN A 61 -9.92 -0.92 3.90
N GLN A 62 -9.97 -2.12 3.29
CA GLN A 62 -11.24 -2.75 2.96
C GLN A 62 -12.00 -3.21 4.21
N ALA A 63 -11.29 -3.69 5.24
CA ALA A 63 -11.89 -4.06 6.51
C ALA A 63 -12.49 -2.84 7.24
N ALA A 64 -11.80 -1.70 7.22
CA ALA A 64 -12.28 -0.48 7.88
C ALA A 64 -13.54 0.11 7.22
N GLN A 65 -13.71 -0.04 5.90
CA GLN A 65 -14.90 0.46 5.20
C GLN A 65 -16.16 -0.38 5.47
N GLN A 66 -16.02 -1.66 5.84
CA GLN A 66 -17.16 -2.54 6.10
C GLN A 66 -17.69 -2.47 7.53
N GLN A 67 -16.93 -1.85 8.45
CA GLN A 67 -17.32 -1.72 9.86
C GLN A 67 -17.75 -0.30 10.28
N ALA A 68 -17.95 0.61 9.33
CA ALA A 68 -18.54 1.90 9.65
C ALA A 68 -19.99 1.69 10.14
N PRO A 69 -20.33 2.03 11.40
CA PRO A 69 -21.71 2.03 11.85
C PRO A 69 -22.52 2.99 10.98
N PRO A 70 -23.82 2.71 10.73
CA PRO A 70 -24.66 3.62 9.97
C PRO A 70 -24.60 5.02 10.60
N PRO A 71 -24.45 6.10 9.80
CA PRO A 71 -24.47 7.45 10.32
C PRO A 71 -25.76 7.65 11.14
N PRO A 72 -25.68 8.34 12.30
CA PRO A 72 -26.87 8.63 13.09
C PRO A 72 -27.90 9.33 12.20
N PRO A 73 -29.19 8.96 12.29
CA PRO A 73 -30.22 9.59 11.49
C PRO A 73 -30.17 11.12 11.72
N PRO A 74 -30.27 11.93 10.65
CA PRO A 74 -30.30 13.38 10.79
C PRO A 74 -31.46 13.77 11.71
N GLU A 75 -31.17 14.57 12.73
CA GLU A 75 -32.18 15.12 13.63
C GLU A 75 -33.12 16.02 12.80
N PRO A 76 -34.44 15.74 12.80
CA PRO A 76 -35.37 16.45 11.95
C PRO A 76 -35.55 17.90 12.41
N ALA A 77 -35.27 18.83 11.51
CA ALA A 77 -35.49 20.26 11.72
C ALA A 77 -36.97 20.59 11.49
N GLY A 78 -37.80 20.43 12.52
CA GLY A 78 -39.08 21.13 12.75
C GLY A 78 -40.27 20.92 11.80
N GLY A 79 -40.05 20.58 10.52
CA GLY A 79 -41.11 20.21 9.55
C GLY A 79 -41.21 18.70 9.35
N ASP A 80 -40.06 18.01 9.39
CA ASP A 80 -39.96 16.54 9.37
C ASP A 80 -40.38 15.91 10.70
N ASP A 81 -40.48 16.70 11.77
CA ASP A 81 -40.86 16.24 13.11
C ASP A 81 -42.27 15.63 13.15
N LEU A 82 -43.25 16.25 12.48
CA LEU A 82 -44.62 15.75 12.49
C LEU A 82 -44.69 14.39 11.78
N VAL A 83 -44.08 14.29 10.59
CA VAL A 83 -44.03 13.05 9.81
C VAL A 83 -43.24 11.97 10.55
N SER A 84 -42.12 12.32 11.18
CA SER A 84 -41.30 11.41 11.98
C SER A 84 -42.06 10.89 13.20
N ARG A 85 -42.78 11.75 13.92
CA ARG A 85 -43.64 11.35 15.06
C ARG A 85 -44.79 10.44 14.62
N LEU A 86 -45.39 10.69 13.46
CA LEU A 86 -46.41 9.79 12.88
C LEU A 86 -45.83 8.42 12.53
N GLN A 87 -44.61 8.36 12.04
CA GLN A 87 -43.91 7.12 11.69
C GLN A 87 -43.50 6.33 12.94
N GLU A 88 -43.07 7.00 14.00
CA GLU A 88 -42.75 6.38 15.29
C GLU A 88 -43.99 5.77 15.95
N LEU A 89 -45.13 6.49 15.95
CA LEU A 89 -46.40 5.96 16.40
C LEU A 89 -46.83 4.71 15.60
N ALA A 90 -46.60 4.69 14.29
CA ALA A 90 -46.92 3.53 13.45
C ALA A 90 -46.05 2.32 13.81
N ARG A 91 -44.75 2.52 14.04
CA ARG A 91 -43.85 1.45 14.50
C ARG A 91 -44.25 0.90 15.88
N LEU A 92 -44.64 1.77 16.80
CA LEU A 92 -45.07 1.35 18.14
C LEU A 92 -46.38 0.55 18.11
N LYS A 93 -47.30 0.90 17.20
CA LYS A 93 -48.49 0.10 16.92
C LYS A 93 -48.14 -1.27 16.32
N GLU A 94 -47.27 -1.32 15.31
CA GLU A 94 -46.82 -2.58 14.69
C GLU A 94 -46.09 -3.50 15.67
N ALA A 95 -45.34 -2.91 16.60
CA ALA A 95 -44.70 -3.63 17.71
C ALA A 95 -45.70 -4.12 18.78
N GLY A 96 -46.99 -3.77 18.66
CA GLY A 96 -48.03 -4.13 19.62
C GLY A 96 -47.92 -3.40 20.96
N VAL A 97 -47.12 -2.33 21.03
CA VAL A 97 -46.95 -1.50 22.24
C VAL A 97 -48.12 -0.54 22.40
N LEU A 98 -48.73 -0.11 21.30
CA LEU A 98 -49.93 0.73 21.28
C LEU A 98 -51.11 -0.04 20.69
N THR A 99 -52.28 0.13 21.29
CA THR A 99 -53.55 -0.31 20.71
C THR A 99 -54.00 0.61 19.57
N ASP A 100 -54.91 0.13 18.71
CA ASP A 100 -55.46 0.94 17.61
C ASP A 100 -56.13 2.24 18.11
N GLU A 101 -56.79 2.17 19.26
CA GLU A 101 -57.47 3.30 19.90
C GLU A 101 -56.47 4.36 20.38
N GLU A 102 -55.39 3.94 21.03
CA GLU A 102 -54.33 4.83 21.52
C GLU A 102 -53.55 5.49 20.38
N PHE A 103 -53.29 4.73 19.30
CA PHE A 103 -52.65 5.26 18.10
C PHE A 103 -53.51 6.35 17.44
N ALA A 104 -54.82 6.14 17.31
CA ALA A 104 -55.73 7.10 16.71
C ALA A 104 -55.81 8.40 17.54
N ALA A 105 -55.87 8.29 18.87
CA ALA A 105 -55.88 9.44 19.77
C ALA A 105 -54.58 10.26 19.68
N ALA A 106 -53.42 9.59 19.65
CA ALA A 106 -52.12 10.25 19.54
C ALA A 106 -51.94 10.96 18.18
N LYS A 107 -52.40 10.34 17.09
CA LYS A 107 -52.40 10.94 15.75
C LYS A 107 -53.28 12.19 15.68
N ALA A 108 -54.50 12.13 16.23
CA ALA A 108 -55.40 13.28 16.27
C ALA A 108 -54.81 14.45 17.07
N LYS A 109 -54.18 14.16 18.22
CA LYS A 109 -53.50 15.16 19.04
C LYS A 109 -52.32 15.82 18.33
N LEU A 110 -51.56 15.04 17.55
CA LEU A 110 -50.44 15.57 16.75
C LEU A 110 -50.89 16.47 15.60
N LEU A 111 -52.04 16.19 14.98
CA LEU A 111 -52.57 16.99 13.85
C LEU A 111 -53.36 18.22 14.30
N ALA A 112 -53.84 18.24 15.54
CA ALA A 112 -54.55 19.37 16.13
C ALA A 112 -53.61 20.39 16.81
N SER A 113 -52.31 20.08 16.88
CA SER A 113 -51.26 20.98 17.35
C SER A 113 -50.69 21.81 16.21
#